data_AF-A0A3A8WM23-F1
#
_entry.id   AF-A0A3A8WM23-F1
#
_cell.length_a   1.000
_cell.length_b   1.000
_cell.length_c   1.000
_cell.angle_alpha   90.00
_cell.angle_beta   90.00
_cell.angle_gamma   90.00
#
_symmetry.space_group_name_H-M   'P 1'
#
loop_
_entity.id
_entity.type
_entity.pdbx_description
1 polymer ?
#
loop_
_entity_poly.entity_id
_entity_poly.type
_entity_poly.pdbx_seq_one_letter_code
_entity_poly.pdbx_strand_id
1 'polypeptide(L)'
;MYYGGKHRGCIEAPHLTKHGDYYYIMCAEGGTGYYHSVTMGRSKNVWGPYEPDPCNPILTSNPAIVNERADWDHLKPRYYNSDVKLQKAGHASYVDLPNGETWMVFHTSRPFTPELRCTLGRETSIQRMRWTEDGWLRTVSGSNLVEEFVEPSALPECPARQLPAYDDFDTAKLNMGYYAPRIDPESFVDLVSRPGWAGLILYYDNMNFLYLYKYYSETLDHSAISILELQNGVKREYHDTDSTRTFVEDGKDIYMRVSIRGRDVQFSWSVDGEEYAHIGPVFDISRLSDEYSEYGEFTGTFVGITCGDRMMHKHTADFDFFDYQAEEHANVE
;
A
#
# COMPACT_ATOMS: atom_id res chain seq x y z
N MET A 1 -22.30 24.68 -9.89
CA MET A 1 -21.81 23.99 -8.67
C MET A 1 -22.44 22.59 -8.60
N TYR A 2 -21.69 21.60 -8.15
CA TYR A 2 -22.15 20.26 -7.79
C TYR A 2 -22.09 20.13 -6.27
N TYR A 3 -23.04 19.41 -5.66
CA TYR A 3 -23.16 19.32 -4.20
C TYR A 3 -23.02 17.90 -3.66
N GLY A 4 -22.57 16.94 -4.49
CA GLY A 4 -22.47 15.53 -4.12
C GLY A 4 -23.66 14.68 -4.56
N GLY A 5 -23.49 13.35 -4.50
CA GLY A 5 -24.41 12.38 -5.10
C GLY A 5 -25.44 11.81 -4.13
N LYS A 6 -25.01 11.40 -2.92
CA LYS A 6 -25.89 10.78 -1.90
C LYS A 6 -25.66 11.27 -0.46
N HIS A 7 -24.98 12.41 -0.28
CA HIS A 7 -24.72 12.99 1.04
C HIS A 7 -23.84 12.11 1.96
N ARG A 8 -22.92 11.31 1.40
CA ARG A 8 -21.98 10.53 2.24
C ARG A 8 -20.90 11.39 2.92
N GLY A 9 -20.81 12.68 2.59
CA GLY A 9 -19.75 13.56 3.09
C GLY A 9 -18.45 13.42 2.30
N CYS A 10 -17.41 14.15 2.71
CA CYS A 10 -16.06 14.08 2.14
C CYS A 10 -16.01 14.05 0.61
N ILE A 11 -16.63 15.05 -0.04
CA ILE A 11 -16.61 15.14 -1.51
C ILE A 11 -15.24 15.61 -1.99
N GLU A 12 -14.58 14.78 -2.80
CA GLU A 12 -13.23 15.03 -3.32
C GLU A 12 -13.04 14.43 -4.72
N ALA A 13 -11.80 14.35 -5.20
CA ALA A 13 -11.43 13.77 -6.51
C ALA A 13 -12.26 14.27 -7.72
N PRO A 14 -12.43 15.61 -7.92
CA PRO A 14 -13.27 16.12 -9.00
C PRO A 14 -12.61 15.95 -10.38
N HIS A 15 -13.06 14.96 -11.15
CA HIS A 15 -12.71 14.79 -12.55
C HIS A 15 -13.80 15.35 -13.46
N LEU A 16 -13.45 16.37 -14.25
CA LEU A 16 -14.33 16.96 -15.27
C LEU A 16 -14.04 16.35 -16.65
N THR A 17 -15.07 15.82 -17.29
CA THR A 17 -15.00 15.28 -18.65
C THR A 17 -16.15 15.83 -19.51
N LYS A 18 -16.07 15.67 -20.83
CA LYS A 18 -17.15 16.03 -21.75
C LYS A 18 -17.51 14.81 -22.60
N HIS A 19 -18.78 14.41 -22.58
CA HIS A 19 -19.30 13.30 -23.36
C HIS A 19 -20.64 13.72 -23.98
N GLY A 20 -20.71 13.71 -25.32
CA GLY A 20 -21.81 14.30 -26.08
C GLY A 20 -22.05 15.78 -25.74
N ASP A 21 -23.30 16.13 -25.49
CA ASP A 21 -23.76 17.49 -25.14
C ASP A 21 -23.50 17.89 -23.68
N TYR A 22 -22.97 16.98 -22.85
CA TYR A 22 -22.85 17.18 -21.41
C TYR A 22 -21.39 17.22 -20.93
N TYR A 23 -21.13 18.12 -19.98
CA TYR A 23 -20.01 18.05 -19.07
C TYR A 23 -20.39 17.14 -17.91
N TYR A 24 -19.57 16.16 -17.58
CA TYR A 24 -19.73 15.31 -16.41
C TYR A 24 -18.70 15.70 -15.35
N ILE A 25 -19.12 15.66 -14.10
CA ILE A 25 -18.24 15.72 -12.94
C ILE A 25 -18.34 14.37 -12.21
N MET A 26 -17.21 13.69 -12.09
CA MET A 26 -17.04 12.51 -11.24
C MET A 26 -16.32 12.95 -9.97
N CYS A 27 -16.77 12.47 -8.80
CA CYS A 27 -16.19 12.76 -7.50
C CYS A 27 -16.17 11.51 -6.64
N ALA A 28 -15.24 11.45 -5.68
CA ALA A 28 -15.38 10.57 -4.54
C ALA A 28 -16.38 11.15 -3.52
N GLU A 29 -17.08 10.28 -2.78
CA GLU A 29 -17.78 10.64 -1.53
C GLU A 29 -17.57 9.54 -0.47
N GLY A 30 -17.71 9.91 0.81
CA GLY A 30 -17.75 8.99 1.96
C GLY A 30 -16.45 8.90 2.78
N GLY A 31 -15.38 9.53 2.30
CA GLY A 31 -14.02 9.38 2.84
C GLY A 31 -13.35 8.12 2.29
N THR A 32 -12.02 8.09 2.25
CA THR A 32 -11.21 7.00 1.64
C THR A 32 -11.24 5.66 2.42
N GLY A 33 -12.20 5.48 3.33
CA GLY A 33 -12.42 4.30 4.18
C GLY A 33 -13.50 3.33 3.67
N TYR A 34 -14.14 2.61 4.59
CA TYR A 34 -15.11 1.54 4.28
C TYR A 34 -16.44 2.02 3.70
N TYR A 35 -16.74 3.32 3.77
CA TYR A 35 -17.94 3.92 3.16
C TYR A 35 -17.66 4.65 1.83
N HIS A 36 -16.44 4.52 1.31
CA HIS A 36 -15.98 5.18 0.10
C HIS A 36 -16.81 4.82 -1.13
N SER A 37 -16.88 5.74 -2.09
CA SER A 37 -17.71 5.60 -3.28
C SER A 37 -17.32 6.55 -4.40
N VAL A 38 -17.75 6.21 -5.60
CA VAL A 38 -17.75 7.08 -6.79
C VAL A 38 -19.15 7.65 -6.99
N THR A 39 -19.25 8.95 -7.18
CA THR A 39 -20.47 9.62 -7.61
C THR A 39 -20.25 10.43 -8.88
N MET A 40 -21.33 10.62 -9.64
CA MET A 40 -21.32 11.38 -10.89
C MET A 40 -22.49 12.37 -10.93
N GLY A 41 -22.27 13.49 -11.62
CA GLY A 41 -23.31 14.42 -12.04
C GLY A 41 -22.98 15.01 -13.40
N ARG A 42 -23.95 15.65 -14.06
CA ARG A 42 -23.76 16.23 -15.39
C ARG A 42 -24.42 17.60 -15.58
N SER A 43 -23.97 18.36 -16.56
CA SER A 43 -24.56 19.65 -16.92
C SER A 43 -24.28 20.01 -18.38
N LYS A 44 -25.16 20.78 -19.02
CA LYS A 44 -24.88 21.41 -20.33
C LYS A 44 -23.98 22.65 -20.20
N ASN A 45 -23.72 23.11 -18.98
CA ASN A 45 -22.83 24.22 -18.67
C ASN A 45 -21.69 23.74 -17.76
N VAL A 46 -20.43 23.97 -18.11
CA VAL A 46 -19.27 23.53 -17.30
C VAL A 46 -19.27 24.12 -15.88
N TRP A 47 -19.89 25.29 -15.68
CA TRP A 47 -20.06 25.92 -14.36
C TRP A 47 -21.23 25.33 -13.55
N GLY A 48 -22.05 24.48 -14.17
CA GLY A 48 -23.27 23.89 -13.62
C GLY A 48 -24.51 24.79 -13.72
N PRO A 49 -25.56 24.53 -12.91
CA PRO A 49 -25.64 23.47 -11.90
C PRO A 49 -25.50 22.07 -12.51
N TYR A 50 -24.94 21.14 -11.75
CA TYR A 50 -24.83 19.73 -12.15
C TYR A 50 -26.00 18.96 -11.54
N GLU A 51 -26.75 18.24 -12.38
CA GLU A 51 -27.74 17.26 -11.92
C GLU A 51 -26.98 16.00 -11.45
N PRO A 52 -27.25 15.47 -10.24
CA PRO A 52 -26.63 14.23 -9.78
C PRO A 52 -27.23 13.03 -10.51
N ASP A 53 -26.42 12.00 -10.74
CA ASP A 53 -26.90 10.70 -11.21
C ASP A 53 -27.93 10.12 -10.23
N PRO A 54 -29.15 9.75 -10.68
CA PRO A 54 -30.18 9.20 -9.80
C PRO A 54 -29.74 7.91 -9.08
N CYS A 55 -28.88 7.10 -9.73
CA CYS A 55 -28.37 5.82 -9.25
C CYS A 55 -27.04 5.94 -8.48
N ASN A 56 -26.60 7.15 -8.11
CA ASN A 56 -25.42 7.30 -7.25
C ASN A 56 -25.51 6.44 -5.96
N PRO A 57 -24.39 6.01 -5.37
CA PRO A 57 -23.06 5.96 -5.98
C PRO A 57 -23.04 4.96 -7.15
N ILE A 58 -22.26 5.29 -8.19
CA ILE A 58 -22.13 4.44 -9.39
C ILE A 58 -21.15 3.26 -9.18
N LEU A 59 -20.30 3.36 -8.16
CA LEU A 59 -19.42 2.29 -7.69
C LEU A 59 -19.12 2.49 -6.19
N THR A 60 -19.11 1.43 -5.39
CA THR A 60 -18.76 1.42 -3.96
C THR A 60 -18.57 -0.02 -3.45
N SER A 61 -17.96 -0.20 -2.27
CA SER A 61 -17.94 -1.51 -1.58
C SER A 61 -19.14 -1.69 -0.64
N ASN A 62 -19.83 -0.62 -0.25
CA ASN A 62 -20.99 -0.66 0.63
C ASN A 62 -22.18 0.09 -0.01
N PRO A 63 -23.34 -0.52 -0.24
CA PRO A 63 -24.44 0.10 -0.99
C PRO A 63 -25.37 0.97 -0.13
N ALA A 64 -25.16 1.05 1.20
CA ALA A 64 -26.05 1.78 2.11
C ALA A 64 -26.12 3.28 1.77
N ILE A 65 -27.28 3.89 1.98
CA ILE A 65 -27.52 5.32 1.75
C ILE A 65 -27.85 5.98 3.08
N VAL A 66 -26.80 6.43 3.76
CA VAL A 66 -26.82 7.15 5.04
C VAL A 66 -26.17 8.52 4.85
N ASN A 67 -26.77 9.56 5.43
CA ASN A 67 -26.23 10.92 5.43
C ASN A 67 -25.14 11.05 6.49
N GLU A 68 -23.89 11.06 6.05
CA GLU A 68 -22.68 11.08 6.90
C GLU A 68 -21.93 12.41 6.83
N ARG A 69 -22.56 13.48 6.30
CA ARG A 69 -21.94 14.82 6.14
C ARG A 69 -21.42 15.47 7.42
N ALA A 70 -21.93 15.05 8.58
CA ALA A 70 -21.56 15.60 9.88
C ALA A 70 -20.50 14.76 10.61
N ASP A 71 -20.16 13.57 10.08
CA ASP A 71 -19.20 12.66 10.68
C ASP A 71 -17.82 12.77 10.03
N TRP A 72 -16.83 13.09 10.86
CA TRP A 72 -15.45 13.35 10.48
C TRP A 72 -14.56 12.11 10.49
N ASP A 73 -15.02 10.99 11.03
CA ASP A 73 -14.36 9.69 10.85
C ASP A 73 -14.33 9.39 9.34
N HIS A 74 -13.14 9.32 8.74
CA HIS A 74 -13.00 9.08 7.30
C HIS A 74 -12.78 7.58 6.98
N LEU A 75 -12.46 6.77 7.99
CA LEU A 75 -12.30 5.32 7.88
C LEU A 75 -13.65 4.62 7.92
N LYS A 76 -14.57 5.07 8.77
CA LYS A 76 -15.94 4.57 8.98
C LYS A 76 -16.05 3.03 8.98
N PRO A 77 -15.26 2.29 9.80
CA PRO A 77 -15.16 0.82 9.75
C PRO A 77 -16.48 0.06 9.95
N ARG A 78 -17.47 0.71 10.57
CA ARG A 78 -18.87 0.23 10.66
C ARG A 78 -19.55 -0.04 9.31
N TYR A 79 -18.99 0.43 8.20
CA TYR A 79 -19.46 0.16 6.84
C TYR A 79 -18.67 -0.94 6.12
N TYR A 80 -17.82 -1.70 6.82
CA TYR A 80 -17.25 -2.93 6.27
C TYR A 80 -18.37 -3.85 5.77
N ASN A 81 -18.20 -4.35 4.54
CA ASN A 81 -19.17 -5.24 3.90
C ASN A 81 -18.55 -6.63 3.71
N SER A 82 -18.93 -7.60 4.53
CA SER A 82 -18.40 -8.98 4.48
C SER A 82 -18.63 -9.71 3.17
N ASP A 83 -19.61 -9.26 2.37
CA ASP A 83 -20.01 -9.94 1.12
C ASP A 83 -19.17 -9.49 -0.08
N VAL A 84 -18.22 -8.57 0.12
CA VAL A 84 -17.37 -7.97 -0.91
C VAL A 84 -15.91 -8.08 -0.48
N LYS A 85 -15.01 -8.66 -1.29
CA LYS A 85 -13.58 -8.71 -0.94
C LYS A 85 -12.86 -7.38 -1.13
N LEU A 86 -13.17 -6.66 -2.21
CA LEU A 86 -12.56 -5.37 -2.53
C LEU A 86 -13.25 -4.25 -1.74
N GLN A 87 -12.67 -3.86 -0.61
CA GLN A 87 -13.19 -2.77 0.23
C GLN A 87 -12.75 -1.40 -0.27
N LYS A 88 -13.35 -0.34 0.28
CA LYS A 88 -12.99 1.06 0.06
C LYS A 88 -13.03 1.56 -1.40
N ALA A 89 -13.83 0.93 -2.27
CA ALA A 89 -13.89 1.28 -3.70
C ALA A 89 -14.36 2.73 -3.94
N GLY A 90 -13.48 3.56 -4.50
CA GLY A 90 -13.78 4.96 -4.83
C GLY A 90 -12.58 5.72 -5.43
N HIS A 91 -12.65 7.06 -5.44
CA HIS A 91 -11.63 7.95 -6.02
C HIS A 91 -11.26 7.55 -7.47
N ALA A 92 -12.29 7.47 -8.31
CA ALA A 92 -12.19 6.91 -9.64
C ALA A 92 -11.92 7.94 -10.74
N SER A 93 -11.30 7.46 -11.81
CA SER A 93 -11.31 8.08 -13.14
C SER A 93 -11.81 7.06 -14.16
N TYR A 94 -12.18 7.50 -15.36
CA TYR A 94 -12.61 6.58 -16.43
C TYR A 94 -11.95 6.95 -17.76
N VAL A 95 -11.87 5.95 -18.65
CA VAL A 95 -11.28 6.06 -19.99
C VAL A 95 -12.17 5.33 -21.00
N ASP A 96 -12.42 5.98 -22.13
CA ASP A 96 -13.02 5.35 -23.31
C ASP A 96 -11.88 4.86 -24.22
N LEU A 97 -11.89 3.57 -24.57
CA LEU A 97 -10.86 2.90 -25.35
C LEU A 97 -11.14 2.98 -26.87
N PRO A 98 -10.12 2.85 -27.74
CA PRO A 98 -10.31 2.92 -29.20
C PRO A 98 -11.23 1.84 -29.80
N ASN A 99 -11.51 0.76 -29.08
CA ASN A 99 -12.44 -0.30 -29.47
C ASN A 99 -13.91 0.00 -29.05
N GLY A 100 -14.18 1.13 -28.39
CA GLY A 100 -15.50 1.53 -27.91
C GLY A 100 -15.88 0.98 -26.53
N GLU A 101 -14.97 0.30 -25.83
CA GLU A 101 -15.17 -0.08 -24.42
C GLU A 101 -14.88 1.10 -23.48
N THR A 102 -15.67 1.26 -22.42
CA THR A 102 -15.35 2.20 -21.32
C THR A 102 -14.88 1.43 -20.10
N TRP A 103 -13.81 1.91 -19.46
CA TRP A 103 -13.25 1.32 -18.24
C TRP A 103 -13.10 2.37 -17.15
N MET A 104 -13.29 1.98 -15.90
CA MET A 104 -13.11 2.83 -14.71
C MET A 104 -11.94 2.29 -13.88
N VAL A 105 -10.97 3.14 -13.57
CA VAL A 105 -9.83 2.87 -12.68
C VAL A 105 -10.09 3.58 -11.36
N PHE A 106 -9.92 2.88 -10.24
CA PHE A 106 -10.26 3.35 -8.89
C PHE A 106 -9.41 2.63 -7.86
N HIS A 107 -9.33 3.16 -6.62
CA HIS A 107 -8.60 2.45 -5.57
C HIS A 107 -9.52 1.57 -4.72
N THR A 108 -8.94 0.53 -4.13
CA THR A 108 -9.56 -0.45 -3.22
C THR A 108 -8.58 -0.83 -2.11
N SER A 109 -9.04 -1.52 -1.08
CA SER A 109 -8.16 -2.20 -0.13
C SER A 109 -8.68 -3.60 0.19
N ARG A 110 -7.77 -4.50 0.56
CA ARG A 110 -8.08 -5.85 1.05
C ARG A 110 -7.66 -5.97 2.52
N PRO A 111 -8.60 -5.95 3.48
CA PRO A 111 -8.28 -5.96 4.90
C PRO A 111 -8.11 -7.36 5.49
N PHE A 112 -7.19 -7.49 6.45
CA PHE A 112 -7.24 -8.57 7.43
C PHE A 112 -8.47 -8.43 8.33
N THR A 113 -9.09 -9.56 8.67
CA THR A 113 -10.21 -9.62 9.62
C THR A 113 -9.77 -10.25 10.95
N PRO A 114 -10.43 -9.93 12.09
CA PRO A 114 -11.54 -8.98 12.25
C PRO A 114 -11.15 -7.50 12.42
N GLU A 115 -9.86 -7.15 12.51
CA GLU A 115 -9.41 -5.79 12.85
C GLU A 115 -9.52 -4.77 11.71
N LEU A 116 -9.88 -5.20 10.50
CA LEU A 116 -10.10 -4.36 9.32
C LEU A 116 -8.85 -3.59 8.88
N ARG A 117 -7.69 -4.25 8.86
CA ARG A 117 -6.39 -3.64 8.60
C ARG A 117 -5.82 -3.96 7.21
N CYS A 118 -5.48 -2.94 6.45
CA CYS A 118 -5.01 -3.04 5.06
C CYS A 118 -3.50 -2.82 5.00
N THR A 119 -2.69 -3.87 5.10
CA THR A 119 -1.22 -3.74 5.15
C THR A 119 -0.59 -3.34 3.83
N LEU A 120 -1.20 -3.71 2.71
CA LEU A 120 -0.86 -3.22 1.38
C LEU A 120 -1.40 -1.79 1.12
N GLY A 121 -2.10 -1.19 2.09
CA GLY A 121 -2.71 0.13 1.98
C GLY A 121 -3.86 0.15 0.97
N ARG A 122 -3.74 1.02 -0.05
CA ARG A 122 -4.74 1.18 -1.12
C ARG A 122 -4.15 0.77 -2.45
N GLU A 123 -4.75 -0.26 -3.02
CA GLU A 123 -4.40 -0.92 -4.27
C GLU A 123 -5.23 -0.33 -5.42
N THR A 124 -4.78 -0.47 -6.67
CA THR A 124 -5.55 -0.03 -7.85
C THR A 124 -6.37 -1.19 -8.42
N SER A 125 -7.66 -0.96 -8.61
CA SER A 125 -8.61 -1.87 -9.26
C SER A 125 -9.20 -1.24 -10.53
N ILE A 126 -9.76 -2.07 -11.40
CA ILE A 126 -10.41 -1.63 -12.63
C ILE A 126 -11.74 -2.34 -12.87
N GLN A 127 -12.71 -1.64 -13.46
CA GLN A 127 -14.07 -2.10 -13.70
C GLN A 127 -14.53 -1.79 -15.11
N ARG A 128 -15.32 -2.69 -15.70
CA ARG A 128 -15.92 -2.46 -17.02
C ARG A 128 -17.17 -1.63 -16.88
N MET A 129 -17.21 -0.54 -17.62
CA MET A 129 -18.32 0.38 -17.64
C MET A 129 -19.02 0.38 -18.99
N ARG A 130 -20.24 0.91 -18.99
CA ARG A 130 -21.04 1.21 -20.17
C ARG A 130 -21.77 2.52 -19.97
N TRP A 131 -21.90 3.28 -21.05
CA TRP A 131 -22.82 4.39 -21.14
C TRP A 131 -24.23 3.86 -21.41
N THR A 132 -25.21 4.29 -20.63
CA THR A 132 -26.63 3.99 -20.84
C THR A 132 -27.24 4.92 -21.89
N GLU A 133 -28.37 4.54 -22.47
CA GLU A 133 -29.11 5.35 -23.46
C GLU A 133 -29.53 6.72 -22.92
N ASP A 134 -29.84 6.80 -21.62
CA ASP A 134 -30.17 8.05 -20.94
C ASP A 134 -28.93 8.86 -20.50
N GLY A 135 -27.72 8.41 -20.84
CA GLY A 135 -26.45 9.13 -20.71
C GLY A 135 -25.81 9.08 -19.33
N TRP A 136 -25.77 7.92 -18.69
CA TRP A 136 -25.10 7.70 -17.41
C TRP A 136 -24.12 6.53 -17.45
N LEU A 137 -23.14 6.53 -16.55
CA LEU A 137 -22.11 5.50 -16.50
C LEU A 137 -22.52 4.41 -15.50
N ARG A 138 -22.56 3.15 -15.95
CA ARG A 138 -22.87 1.97 -15.12
C ARG A 138 -21.81 0.91 -15.31
N THR A 139 -21.63 0.04 -14.33
CA THR A 139 -20.93 -1.24 -14.55
C THR A 139 -21.64 -2.04 -15.64
N VAL A 140 -20.93 -2.98 -16.26
CA VAL A 140 -21.54 -3.90 -17.24
C VAL A 140 -22.60 -4.79 -16.55
N SER A 141 -22.32 -5.31 -15.35
CA SER A 141 -23.26 -6.09 -14.54
C SER A 141 -24.53 -5.30 -14.14
N GLY A 142 -24.44 -3.98 -14.03
CA GLY A 142 -25.51 -3.10 -13.55
C GLY A 142 -25.57 -3.00 -12.02
N SER A 143 -24.70 -3.70 -11.29
CA SER A 143 -24.48 -3.52 -9.85
C SER A 143 -23.69 -2.24 -9.58
N ASN A 144 -23.92 -1.58 -8.45
CA ASN A 144 -23.00 -0.53 -7.97
C ASN A 144 -21.99 -1.06 -6.93
N LEU A 145 -22.03 -2.34 -6.60
CA LEU A 145 -20.95 -2.99 -5.86
C LEU A 145 -19.77 -3.27 -6.79
N VAL A 146 -18.56 -3.08 -6.26
CA VAL A 146 -17.34 -3.55 -6.92
C VAL A 146 -17.31 -5.08 -7.00
N GLU A 147 -17.00 -5.60 -8.19
CA GLU A 147 -16.81 -7.02 -8.47
C GLU A 147 -15.31 -7.35 -8.40
N GLU A 148 -14.96 -8.53 -7.86
CA GLU A 148 -13.56 -8.98 -7.70
C GLU A 148 -12.88 -9.29 -9.04
N PHE A 149 -13.65 -9.80 -10.00
CA PHE A 149 -13.20 -10.15 -11.34
C PHE A 149 -14.10 -9.52 -12.39
N VAL A 150 -13.52 -9.17 -13.54
CA VAL A 150 -14.23 -8.64 -14.71
C VAL A 150 -13.69 -9.29 -15.98
N GLU A 151 -14.54 -9.44 -16.99
CA GLU A 151 -14.14 -9.96 -18.31
C GLU A 151 -13.05 -9.07 -18.93
N PRO A 152 -11.94 -9.61 -19.45
CA PRO A 152 -10.85 -8.80 -20.02
C PRO A 152 -11.30 -8.00 -21.26
N SER A 153 -10.53 -6.96 -21.59
CA SER A 153 -10.76 -6.17 -22.82
C SER A 153 -10.55 -7.03 -24.07
N ALA A 154 -11.29 -6.73 -25.13
CA ALA A 154 -11.05 -7.33 -26.45
C ALA A 154 -9.79 -6.79 -27.17
N LEU A 155 -9.02 -5.88 -26.55
CA LEU A 155 -7.73 -5.43 -27.09
C LEU A 155 -6.66 -6.53 -27.04
N PRO A 156 -5.68 -6.54 -27.96
CA PRO A 156 -4.55 -7.46 -27.89
C PRO A 156 -3.76 -7.31 -26.58
N GLU A 157 -3.38 -8.43 -25.99
CA GLU A 157 -2.57 -8.45 -24.78
C GLU A 157 -1.18 -7.85 -25.02
N CYS A 158 -0.75 -6.97 -24.12
CA CYS A 158 0.59 -6.40 -24.09
C CYS A 158 1.15 -6.58 -22.68
N PRO A 159 1.92 -7.65 -22.42
CA PRO A 159 2.47 -7.91 -21.09
C PRO A 159 3.29 -6.73 -20.56
N ALA A 160 3.05 -6.36 -19.31
CA ALA A 160 3.84 -5.35 -18.62
C ALA A 160 5.27 -5.88 -18.38
N ARG A 161 6.26 -4.98 -18.33
CA ARG A 161 7.62 -5.34 -17.90
C ARG A 161 7.58 -5.66 -16.41
N GLN A 162 7.88 -6.90 -16.05
CA GLN A 162 8.11 -7.29 -14.67
C GLN A 162 9.42 -6.69 -14.13
N LEU A 163 9.41 -6.34 -12.84
CA LEU A 163 10.63 -6.04 -12.09
C LEU A 163 11.31 -7.36 -11.71
N PRO A 164 12.65 -7.41 -11.64
CA PRO A 164 13.34 -8.59 -11.16
C PRO A 164 13.07 -8.78 -9.65
N ALA A 165 12.87 -10.03 -9.23
CA ALA A 165 12.75 -10.40 -7.82
C ALA A 165 14.08 -10.21 -7.06
N TYR A 166 15.18 -10.54 -7.73
CA TYR A 166 16.55 -10.46 -7.23
C TYR A 166 17.30 -9.30 -7.88
N ASP A 167 17.99 -8.51 -7.07
CA ASP A 167 18.86 -7.40 -7.48
C ASP A 167 20.23 -7.57 -6.80
N ASP A 168 21.29 -7.71 -7.60
CA ASP A 168 22.69 -7.78 -7.18
C ASP A 168 23.36 -6.40 -7.11
N PHE A 169 22.63 -5.33 -7.46
CA PHE A 169 23.12 -3.96 -7.53
C PHE A 169 24.27 -3.72 -8.52
N ASP A 170 24.56 -4.65 -9.44
CA ASP A 170 25.60 -4.49 -10.48
C ASP A 170 25.24 -3.42 -11.55
N THR A 171 24.00 -2.89 -11.51
CA THR A 171 23.55 -1.82 -12.40
C THR A 171 23.97 -0.44 -11.92
N ALA A 172 24.50 0.40 -12.83
CA ALA A 172 24.95 1.77 -12.54
C ALA A 172 23.87 2.78 -12.08
N LYS A 173 22.62 2.34 -11.89
CA LYS A 173 21.49 3.08 -11.34
C LYS A 173 20.61 2.12 -10.54
N LEU A 174 20.01 2.62 -9.47
CA LEU A 174 19.06 1.86 -8.67
C LEU A 174 17.80 1.52 -9.49
N ASN A 175 17.28 0.30 -9.36
CA ASN A 175 16.10 -0.14 -10.11
C ASN A 175 14.83 0.62 -9.69
N MET A 176 13.82 0.68 -10.58
CA MET A 176 12.60 1.49 -10.36
C MET A 176 11.74 1.08 -9.15
N GLY A 177 11.99 -0.10 -8.56
CA GLY A 177 11.24 -0.59 -7.39
C GLY A 177 11.66 0.06 -6.07
N TYR A 178 12.82 0.75 -6.02
CA TYR A 178 13.31 1.36 -4.80
C TYR A 178 12.85 2.80 -4.63
N TYR A 179 12.59 3.17 -3.38
CA TYR A 179 12.15 4.49 -2.96
C TYR A 179 12.81 4.85 -1.63
N ALA A 180 13.12 6.13 -1.44
CA ALA A 180 13.60 6.67 -0.18
C ALA A 180 12.59 7.70 0.37
N PRO A 181 12.26 7.69 1.68
CA PRO A 181 11.31 8.64 2.24
C PRO A 181 11.74 10.10 2.05
N ARG A 182 11.00 10.83 1.20
CA ARG A 182 11.05 12.30 1.00
C ARG A 182 12.28 12.87 0.27
N ILE A 183 13.35 12.11 0.09
CA ILE A 183 14.59 12.52 -0.59
C ILE A 183 14.95 11.54 -1.71
N ASP A 184 15.78 11.96 -2.66
CA ASP A 184 16.25 11.12 -3.76
C ASP A 184 17.16 9.98 -3.23
N PRO A 185 16.88 8.68 -3.48
CA PRO A 185 17.79 7.60 -3.10
C PRO A 185 19.19 7.74 -3.72
N GLU A 186 19.32 8.26 -4.95
CA GLU A 186 20.64 8.49 -5.60
C GLU A 186 21.47 9.56 -4.84
N SER A 187 20.91 10.28 -3.86
CA SER A 187 21.64 11.29 -3.07
C SER A 187 22.42 10.74 -1.86
N PHE A 188 22.19 9.49 -1.46
CA PHE A 188 22.86 8.86 -0.31
C PHE A 188 23.20 7.37 -0.50
N VAL A 189 22.69 6.71 -1.55
CA VAL A 189 23.15 5.38 -1.96
C VAL A 189 24.46 5.53 -2.74
N ASP A 190 25.53 4.91 -2.25
CA ASP A 190 26.81 4.78 -2.95
C ASP A 190 27.02 3.32 -3.35
N LEU A 191 26.97 3.04 -4.66
CA LEU A 191 27.22 1.71 -5.23
C LEU A 191 28.73 1.42 -5.41
N VAL A 192 29.62 2.29 -4.92
CA VAL A 192 31.05 2.31 -5.24
C VAL A 192 31.95 2.39 -3.99
N SER A 193 31.46 2.81 -2.81
CA SER A 193 32.28 2.90 -1.58
C SER A 193 31.59 2.43 -0.26
N ARG A 194 32.36 1.69 0.59
CA ARG A 194 31.96 0.92 1.82
C ARG A 194 32.73 1.42 3.08
N PRO A 195 32.43 1.13 4.39
CA PRO A 195 31.35 0.35 5.06
C PRO A 195 30.58 1.11 6.21
N GLY A 196 29.60 0.61 6.99
CA GLY A 196 29.09 -0.75 7.25
C GLY A 196 28.00 -0.94 8.37
N TRP A 197 26.92 -0.14 8.50
CA TRP A 197 25.78 -0.35 9.44
C TRP A 197 24.49 -0.82 8.72
N ALA A 198 24.35 -2.11 8.43
CA ALA A 198 23.25 -2.66 7.62
C ALA A 198 22.08 -3.26 8.43
N GLY A 199 20.87 -3.18 7.88
CA GLY A 199 19.72 -3.97 8.34
C GLY A 199 18.55 -4.06 7.36
N LEU A 200 17.68 -5.03 7.61
CA LEU A 200 16.46 -5.35 6.87
C LEU A 200 15.25 -4.77 7.61
N ILE A 201 14.41 -3.98 6.93
CA ILE A 201 13.29 -3.25 7.53
C ILE A 201 11.95 -3.58 6.85
N LEU A 202 10.92 -3.80 7.68
CA LEU A 202 9.52 -3.58 7.30
C LEU A 202 9.11 -2.20 7.81
N TYR A 203 8.77 -1.30 6.90
CA TYR A 203 8.54 0.11 7.20
C TYR A 203 7.15 0.51 6.72
N TYR A 204 6.37 1.16 7.59
CA TYR A 204 5.11 1.80 7.21
C TYR A 204 5.26 3.32 7.32
N ASP A 205 5.65 3.82 8.49
CA ASP A 205 5.98 5.23 8.71
C ASP A 205 7.10 5.38 9.77
N ASN A 206 7.48 6.63 10.11
CA ASN A 206 8.55 6.89 11.08
C ASN A 206 8.15 6.65 12.55
N MET A 207 6.93 6.14 12.79
CA MET A 207 6.34 5.77 14.08
C MET A 207 6.01 4.27 14.15
N ASN A 208 6.00 3.57 13.00
CA ASN A 208 5.58 2.18 12.83
C ASN A 208 6.53 1.42 11.88
N PHE A 209 7.43 0.60 12.45
CA PHE A 209 8.34 -0.26 11.68
C PHE A 209 8.89 -1.43 12.51
N LEU A 210 9.38 -2.46 11.82
CA LEU A 210 10.17 -3.57 12.35
C LEU A 210 11.52 -3.60 11.63
N TYR A 211 12.63 -3.55 12.36
CA TYR A 211 13.97 -3.42 11.82
C TYR A 211 14.90 -4.47 12.43
N LEU A 212 15.36 -5.44 11.64
CA LEU A 212 16.45 -6.36 12.00
C LEU A 212 17.78 -5.71 11.60
N TYR A 213 18.70 -5.54 12.54
CA TYR A 213 19.93 -4.77 12.30
C TYR A 213 21.17 -5.37 12.96
N LYS A 214 22.32 -5.17 12.31
CA LYS A 214 23.66 -5.39 12.89
C LYS A 214 24.12 -4.12 13.59
N TYR A 215 24.73 -4.25 14.77
CA TYR A 215 25.28 -3.13 15.53
C TYR A 215 26.53 -3.58 16.31
N TYR A 216 27.39 -2.63 16.67
CA TYR A 216 28.51 -2.92 17.58
C TYR A 216 28.08 -2.77 19.04
N SER A 217 28.39 -3.76 19.87
CA SER A 217 28.02 -3.81 21.28
C SER A 217 29.24 -3.48 22.15
N GLU A 218 29.44 -2.19 22.47
CA GLU A 218 30.55 -1.72 23.35
C GLU A 218 30.66 -2.50 24.68
N THR A 219 29.53 -2.95 25.24
CA THR A 219 29.51 -3.70 26.52
C THR A 219 30.00 -5.14 26.40
N LEU A 220 30.10 -5.68 25.18
CA LEU A 220 30.58 -7.05 24.90
C LEU A 220 31.82 -7.06 23.97
N ASP A 221 32.23 -5.91 23.45
CA ASP A 221 33.39 -5.72 22.56
C ASP A 221 33.31 -6.52 21.24
N HIS A 222 32.11 -6.67 20.67
CA HIS A 222 31.87 -7.36 19.40
C HIS A 222 30.59 -6.88 18.68
N SER A 223 30.45 -7.18 17.37
CA SER A 223 29.18 -7.03 16.65
C SER A 223 28.09 -7.98 17.15
N ALA A 224 26.84 -7.51 17.12
CA ALA A 224 25.66 -8.31 17.43
C ALA A 224 24.50 -7.94 16.49
N ILE A 225 23.44 -8.74 16.52
CA ILE A 225 22.16 -8.42 15.86
C ILE A 225 21.02 -8.31 16.87
N SER A 226 20.01 -7.52 16.52
CA SER A 226 18.80 -7.32 17.32
C SER A 226 17.65 -6.87 16.41
N ILE A 227 16.41 -6.94 16.92
CA ILE A 227 15.22 -6.40 16.25
C ILE A 227 14.72 -5.19 17.02
N LEU A 228 14.56 -4.08 16.32
CA LEU A 228 13.93 -2.86 16.80
C LEU A 228 12.49 -2.80 16.27
N GLU A 229 11.52 -2.76 17.19
CA GLU A 229 10.12 -2.46 16.88
C GLU A 229 9.80 -1.03 17.30
N LEU A 230 9.07 -0.33 16.45
CA LEU A 230 8.37 0.90 16.80
C LEU A 230 6.87 0.70 16.48
N GLN A 231 6.00 0.96 17.45
CA GLN A 231 4.53 0.94 17.30
C GLN A 231 3.96 2.23 17.85
N ASN A 232 3.39 3.08 16.99
CA ASN A 232 2.91 4.43 17.31
C ASN A 232 3.90 5.22 18.20
N GLY A 233 5.20 5.12 17.89
CA GLY A 233 6.28 5.78 18.63
C GLY A 233 6.77 5.06 19.90
N VAL A 234 6.11 3.98 20.33
CA VAL A 234 6.58 3.14 21.45
C VAL A 234 7.67 2.20 20.96
N LYS A 235 8.91 2.45 21.41
CA LYS A 235 10.09 1.63 21.10
C LYS A 235 10.11 0.34 21.91
N ARG A 236 10.36 -0.80 21.26
CA ARG A 236 10.78 -2.07 21.88
C ARG A 236 12.01 -2.62 21.17
N GLU A 237 12.86 -3.32 21.89
CA GLU A 237 14.09 -3.91 21.36
C GLU A 237 14.14 -5.37 21.82
N TYR A 238 14.34 -6.27 20.85
CA TYR A 238 14.29 -7.71 21.04
C TYR A 238 15.67 -8.29 20.77
N HIS A 239 16.22 -8.94 21.78
CA HIS A 239 17.37 -9.83 21.67
C HIS A 239 16.87 -11.28 21.59
N ASP A 240 17.78 -12.22 21.35
CA ASP A 240 17.46 -13.65 21.36
C ASP A 240 17.07 -14.12 22.78
N THR A 241 16.51 -15.32 22.82
CA THR A 241 16.18 -16.08 24.01
C THR A 241 17.30 -16.06 25.07
N ASP A 242 16.89 -16.02 26.33
CA ASP A 242 17.72 -15.76 27.52
C ASP A 242 18.42 -14.39 27.60
N SER A 243 17.97 -13.39 26.83
CA SER A 243 18.43 -11.98 26.93
C SER A 243 19.92 -11.77 26.60
N THR A 244 20.54 -12.76 25.94
CA THR A 244 21.89 -12.63 25.41
C THR A 244 21.86 -11.94 24.05
N ARG A 245 22.83 -11.06 23.78
CA ARG A 245 22.96 -10.41 22.47
C ARG A 245 23.53 -11.46 21.49
N THR A 246 22.84 -11.70 20.39
CA THR A 246 23.28 -12.67 19.37
C THR A 246 24.61 -12.22 18.77
N PHE A 247 25.69 -12.94 19.08
CA PHE A 247 27.03 -12.65 18.59
C PHE A 247 27.10 -12.76 17.06
N VAL A 248 27.77 -11.80 16.42
CA VAL A 248 28.19 -11.86 15.02
C VAL A 248 29.68 -11.57 14.98
N GLU A 249 30.44 -12.41 14.27
CA GLU A 249 31.88 -12.21 14.11
C GLU A 249 32.17 -10.92 13.31
N ASP A 250 33.09 -10.10 13.83
CA ASP A 250 33.48 -8.85 13.18
C ASP A 250 34.17 -9.13 11.83
N GLY A 251 33.84 -8.34 10.81
CA GLY A 251 34.35 -8.53 9.45
C GLY A 251 33.75 -9.74 8.69
N LYS A 252 32.73 -10.42 9.25
CA LYS A 252 31.90 -11.36 8.49
C LYS A 252 30.64 -10.69 7.94
N ASP A 253 30.33 -11.07 6.71
CA ASP A 253 29.03 -10.83 6.08
C ASP A 253 27.97 -11.71 6.75
N ILE A 254 26.72 -11.26 6.71
CA ILE A 254 25.58 -12.00 7.25
C ILE A 254 24.38 -11.84 6.32
N TYR A 255 23.57 -12.88 6.25
CA TYR A 255 22.33 -12.89 5.49
C TYR A 255 21.17 -12.57 6.42
N MET A 256 20.30 -11.66 6.01
CA MET A 256 19.08 -11.30 6.74
C MET A 256 17.86 -11.69 5.89
N ARG A 257 16.84 -12.27 6.53
CA ARG A 257 15.61 -12.69 5.87
C ARG A 257 14.40 -12.36 6.74
N VAL A 258 13.35 -11.86 6.11
CA VAL A 258 12.02 -11.72 6.71
C VAL A 258 11.05 -12.60 5.94
N SER A 259 10.31 -13.45 6.66
CA SER A 259 9.26 -14.29 6.10
C SER A 259 7.91 -13.75 6.56
N ILE A 260 7.03 -13.45 5.61
CA ILE A 260 5.65 -13.00 5.87
C ILE A 260 4.71 -14.10 5.39
N ARG A 261 3.85 -14.61 6.28
CA ARG A 261 2.86 -15.66 5.97
C ARG A 261 1.52 -15.32 6.59
N GLY A 262 0.55 -14.94 5.77
CA GLY A 262 -0.71 -14.36 6.25
C GLY A 262 -0.43 -13.13 7.10
N ARG A 263 -0.69 -13.24 8.41
CA ARG A 263 -0.45 -12.16 9.39
C ARG A 263 0.92 -12.23 10.08
N ASP A 264 1.61 -13.35 9.99
CA ASP A 264 2.81 -13.64 10.78
C ASP A 264 4.07 -13.16 10.07
N VAL A 265 4.91 -12.41 10.79
CA VAL A 265 6.25 -11.98 10.38
C VAL A 265 7.27 -12.69 11.26
N GLN A 266 8.17 -13.45 10.65
CA GLN A 266 9.32 -14.04 11.33
C GLN A 266 10.61 -13.57 10.68
N PHE A 267 11.49 -12.96 11.48
CA PHE A 267 12.86 -12.67 11.08
C PHE A 267 13.75 -13.89 11.27
N SER A 268 14.74 -14.02 10.40
CA SER A 268 15.79 -15.03 10.46
C SER A 268 17.08 -14.51 9.85
N TRP A 269 18.20 -15.12 10.21
CA TRP A 269 19.53 -14.71 9.77
C TRP A 269 20.45 -15.92 9.61
N SER A 270 21.54 -15.75 8.85
CA SER A 270 22.54 -16.79 8.59
C SER A 270 23.94 -16.19 8.44
N VAL A 271 24.97 -17.02 8.68
CA VAL A 271 26.39 -16.70 8.42
C VAL A 271 26.91 -17.32 7.11
N ASP A 272 26.21 -18.28 6.52
CA ASP A 272 26.61 -18.99 5.30
C ASP A 272 25.62 -18.80 4.13
N GLY A 273 24.38 -18.40 4.42
CA GLY A 273 23.33 -18.22 3.42
C GLY A 273 22.53 -19.50 3.14
N GLU A 274 22.83 -20.60 3.84
CA GLU A 274 22.18 -21.90 3.72
C GLU A 274 21.33 -22.20 4.98
N GLU A 275 21.95 -22.19 6.17
CA GLU A 275 21.27 -22.47 7.44
C GLU A 275 20.82 -21.18 8.13
N TYR A 276 19.51 -21.00 8.29
CA TYR A 276 18.91 -19.79 8.89
C TYR A 276 18.37 -20.05 10.29
N ALA A 277 18.87 -19.29 11.27
CA ALA A 277 18.31 -19.25 12.62
C ALA A 277 17.21 -18.18 12.72
N HIS A 278 16.10 -18.49 13.38
CA HIS A 278 15.10 -17.48 13.74
C HIS A 278 15.65 -16.53 14.81
N ILE A 279 15.21 -15.28 14.78
CA ILE A 279 15.53 -14.28 15.80
C ILE A 279 14.27 -13.48 16.15
N GLY A 280 14.08 -13.23 17.45
CA GLY A 280 12.91 -12.56 17.99
C GLY A 280 11.61 -13.38 17.89
N PRO A 281 10.49 -12.84 18.42
CA PRO A 281 9.18 -13.46 18.32
C PRO A 281 8.62 -13.40 16.89
N VAL A 282 7.50 -14.10 16.68
CA VAL A 282 6.61 -13.81 15.54
C VAL A 282 5.91 -12.47 15.79
N PHE A 283 5.97 -11.55 14.83
CA PHE A 283 5.28 -10.26 14.86
C PHE A 283 4.01 -10.28 13.99
N ASP A 284 3.08 -9.38 14.27
CA ASP A 284 1.78 -9.25 13.58
C ASP A 284 1.85 -8.12 12.55
N ILE A 285 1.94 -8.46 11.26
CA ILE A 285 2.10 -7.49 10.15
C ILE A 285 0.93 -6.51 10.05
N SER A 286 -0.25 -6.88 10.57
CA SER A 286 -1.43 -6.02 10.49
C SER A 286 -1.21 -4.65 11.18
N ARG A 287 -0.20 -4.52 12.06
CA ARG A 287 0.18 -3.25 12.71
C ARG A 287 0.92 -2.28 11.78
N LEU A 288 1.25 -2.71 10.57
CA LEU A 288 1.83 -1.87 9.52
C LEU A 288 0.71 -1.58 8.50
N SER A 289 -0.24 -0.72 8.85
CA SER A 289 -1.42 -0.44 8.02
C SER A 289 -2.01 0.96 8.23
N ASP A 290 -2.77 1.42 7.24
CA ASP A 290 -3.56 2.67 7.31
C ASP A 290 -4.38 2.76 8.61
N GLU A 291 -5.00 1.67 9.06
CA GLU A 291 -5.91 1.66 10.22
C GLU A 291 -5.23 1.46 11.59
N TYR A 292 -3.91 1.29 11.64
CA TYR A 292 -3.17 1.14 12.92
C TYR A 292 -2.38 2.39 13.30
N SER A 293 -1.89 3.15 12.31
CA SER A 293 -1.08 4.34 12.59
C SER A 293 -1.93 5.45 13.20
N GLU A 294 -1.47 5.99 14.33
CA GLU A 294 -2.06 7.18 14.95
C GLU A 294 -1.58 8.51 14.30
N TYR A 295 -0.66 8.44 13.32
CA TYR A 295 0.09 9.59 12.82
C TYR A 295 0.18 9.71 11.30
N GLY A 296 -0.08 8.63 10.56
CA GLY A 296 0.13 8.57 9.11
C GLY A 296 -0.77 7.55 8.45
N GLU A 297 -1.77 8.03 7.73
CA GLU A 297 -2.67 7.23 6.91
C GLU A 297 -2.31 7.48 5.43
N PHE A 298 -2.73 6.60 4.51
CA PHE A 298 -2.69 6.73 3.03
C PHE A 298 -1.52 6.06 2.27
N THR A 299 -0.68 5.23 2.89
CA THR A 299 0.45 4.56 2.23
C THR A 299 0.26 3.04 2.07
N GLY A 300 0.93 2.23 2.88
CA GLY A 300 1.12 0.79 2.72
C GLY A 300 2.49 0.34 3.27
N THR A 301 2.64 -0.95 3.56
CA THR A 301 3.89 -1.53 4.09
C THR A 301 4.93 -1.67 2.99
N PHE A 302 6.14 -1.18 3.26
CA PHE A 302 7.33 -1.41 2.45
C PHE A 302 8.23 -2.44 3.13
N VAL A 303 8.93 -3.25 2.33
CA VAL A 303 10.12 -4.00 2.75
C VAL A 303 11.33 -3.37 2.08
N GLY A 304 12.47 -3.31 2.76
CA GLY A 304 13.69 -2.76 2.19
C GLY A 304 14.92 -2.92 3.08
N ILE A 305 16.01 -2.30 2.64
CA ILE A 305 17.30 -2.25 3.33
C ILE A 305 17.55 -0.82 3.84
N THR A 306 18.25 -0.69 4.97
CA THR A 306 18.54 0.63 5.54
C THR A 306 19.83 0.66 6.37
N CYS A 307 20.40 1.85 6.48
CA CYS A 307 21.54 2.21 7.32
C CYS A 307 21.19 3.46 8.13
N GLY A 308 21.76 3.60 9.32
CA GLY A 308 21.44 4.75 10.19
C GLY A 308 22.49 5.07 11.24
N ASP A 309 23.64 5.62 10.83
CA ASP A 309 24.57 6.29 11.76
C ASP A 309 23.87 7.50 12.41
N ARG A 310 23.58 7.39 13.71
CA ARG A 310 22.86 8.40 14.50
C ARG A 310 23.74 9.45 15.17
N MET A 311 25.07 9.32 15.08
CA MET A 311 26.02 10.19 15.78
C MET A 311 26.78 11.09 14.82
N MET A 312 27.38 10.51 13.77
CA MET A 312 28.36 11.20 12.93
C MET A 312 27.95 11.27 11.45
N HIS A 313 26.99 10.46 11.01
CA HIS A 313 26.61 10.27 9.60
C HIS A 313 27.83 9.95 8.71
N LYS A 314 28.73 9.06 9.16
CA LYS A 314 29.98 8.69 8.49
C LYS A 314 30.12 7.21 8.16
N HIS A 315 29.36 6.34 8.79
CA HIS A 315 29.34 4.92 8.45
C HIS A 315 28.32 4.70 7.31
N THR A 316 28.74 4.07 6.21
CA THR A 316 27.85 3.63 5.11
C THR A 316 27.19 2.31 5.51
N ALA A 317 26.63 1.55 4.56
CA ALA A 317 26.36 0.12 4.75
C ALA A 317 26.24 -0.57 3.41
N ASP A 318 26.64 -1.83 3.35
CA ASP A 318 26.89 -2.49 2.08
C ASP A 318 26.08 -3.77 2.03
N PHE A 319 25.33 -3.91 0.93
CA PHE A 319 24.40 -5.00 0.70
C PHE A 319 24.78 -5.61 -0.63
N ASP A 320 25.10 -6.91 -0.65
CA ASP A 320 25.52 -7.59 -1.88
C ASP A 320 24.34 -7.95 -2.79
N PHE A 321 23.13 -8.04 -2.23
CA PHE A 321 21.90 -8.22 -3.00
C PHE A 321 20.65 -7.85 -2.18
N PHE A 322 19.51 -7.77 -2.85
CA PHE A 322 18.17 -7.80 -2.26
C PHE A 322 17.28 -8.78 -3.06
N ASP A 323 16.58 -9.67 -2.36
CA ASP A 323 15.71 -10.69 -2.96
C ASP A 323 14.29 -10.58 -2.39
N TYR A 324 13.32 -10.39 -3.26
CA TYR A 324 11.90 -10.28 -2.95
C TYR A 324 11.10 -11.34 -3.69
N GLN A 325 10.73 -12.41 -2.99
CA GLN A 325 9.92 -13.50 -3.51
C GLN A 325 8.49 -13.40 -2.96
N ALA A 326 7.51 -13.32 -3.85
CA ALA A 326 6.09 -13.26 -3.51
C ALA A 326 5.33 -14.44 -4.12
N GLU A 327 4.45 -15.07 -3.34
CA GLU A 327 3.50 -16.06 -3.84
C GLU A 327 2.25 -15.34 -4.40
N GLU A 328 2.33 -14.85 -5.64
CA GLU A 328 1.28 -14.01 -6.28
C GLU A 328 -0.12 -14.64 -6.35
N HIS A 329 -0.23 -15.95 -6.13
CA HIS A 329 -1.49 -16.71 -6.16
C HIS A 329 -1.95 -17.19 -4.78
N ALA A 330 -1.24 -16.83 -3.70
CA ALA A 330 -1.69 -17.10 -2.35
C ALA A 330 -2.92 -16.26 -2.01
N ASN A 331 -3.87 -16.84 -1.25
CA ASN A 331 -4.97 -16.06 -0.70
C ASN A 331 -4.43 -15.10 0.37
N VAL A 332 -5.03 -13.91 0.44
CA VAL A 332 -4.90 -13.04 1.62
C VAL A 332 -5.90 -13.59 2.66
N GLU A 333 -5.38 -14.26 3.69
CA GLU A 333 -6.15 -14.89 4.78
C GLU A 333 -6.39 -13.94 5.97
#